data_AF-A0ABD0N530-F1
#
_entry.id   AF-A0ABD0N530-F1
#
_cell.length_a   1.000
_cell.length_b   1.000
_cell.length_c   1.000
_cell.angle_alpha   90.00
_cell.angle_beta   90.00
_cell.angle_gamma   90.00
#
_symmetry.space_group_name_H-M   'P 1'
#
loop_
_entity.id
_entity.type
_entity.pdbx_description
1 polymer ?
#
loop_
_entity_poly.entity_id
_entity_poly.type
_entity_poly.pdbx_seq_one_letter_code
_entity_poly.pdbx_strand_id
1 'polypeptide(L)'
;VEPQSPAYRLIVRHFGREILLDNGEIDRQKLGQIIFSSPEKRKLLNSITHPEIHKEMFKQILLYFIKGYRYVILDVPLLFETRRLTRFLTHTVVVY
;
A
#
# COMPACT_ATOMS: atom_id res chain seq x y z
N VAL A 1 -3.73 3.76 -6.38
CA VAL A 1 -3.51 5.15 -5.94
C VAL A 1 -4.35 6.02 -6.85
N GLU A 2 -5.39 6.65 -6.33
CA GLU A 2 -6.25 7.48 -7.15
C GLU A 2 -5.50 8.73 -7.65
N PRO A 3 -5.76 9.19 -8.89
CA PRO A 3 -5.29 10.48 -9.37
C PRO A 3 -5.67 11.55 -8.36
N GLN A 4 -4.75 12.47 -8.04
CA GLN A 4 -4.92 13.58 -7.07
C GLN A 4 -4.77 13.25 -5.57
N SER A 5 -4.59 11.98 -5.18
CA SER A 5 -4.26 11.69 -3.78
C SER A 5 -2.91 12.30 -3.35
N PRO A 6 -2.70 12.59 -2.05
CA PRO A 6 -1.40 13.09 -1.56
C PRO A 6 -0.24 12.16 -1.93
N ALA A 7 -0.48 10.84 -1.89
CA ALA A 7 0.46 9.82 -2.32
C ALA A 7 0.81 9.96 -3.82
N TYR A 8 -0.16 10.22 -4.69
CA TYR A 8 0.09 10.44 -6.13
C TYR A 8 1.10 11.57 -6.37
N ARG A 9 0.92 12.73 -5.72
CA ARG A 9 1.84 13.87 -5.89
C ARG A 9 3.25 13.56 -5.43
N LEU A 10 3.39 12.86 -4.30
CA LEU A 10 4.70 12.46 -3.77
C LEU A 10 5.38 11.44 -4.70
N ILE A 11 4.62 10.47 -5.22
CA ILE A 11 5.14 9.48 -6.16
C ILE A 11 5.63 10.16 -7.45
N VAL A 12 4.83 11.03 -8.07
CA VAL A 12 5.26 11.74 -9.29
C VAL A 12 6.46 12.66 -9.03
N ARG A 13 6.55 13.28 -7.86
CA ARG A 13 7.70 14.11 -7.48
C ARG A 13 9.00 13.32 -7.37
N HIS A 14 8.94 12.10 -6.82
CA HIS A 14 10.13 11.27 -6.58
C HIS A 14 10.52 10.38 -7.75
N PHE A 15 9.54 9.91 -8.54
CA PHE A 15 9.75 8.98 -9.65
C PHE A 15 9.68 9.66 -11.02
N GLY A 16 9.38 10.96 -11.08
CA GLY A 16 9.28 11.73 -12.31
C GLY A 16 7.97 11.52 -13.05
N ARG A 17 7.82 12.22 -14.19
CA ARG A 17 6.65 12.07 -15.08
C ARG A 17 6.75 10.84 -16.00
N GLU A 18 7.90 10.18 -16.04
CA GLU A 18 8.17 8.98 -16.85
C GLU A 18 7.32 7.76 -16.45
N ILE A 19 6.83 7.74 -15.21
CA ILE A 19 5.92 6.72 -14.67
C ILE A 19 4.44 7.03 -14.92
N LEU A 20 4.12 8.07 -15.70
CA LEU A 20 2.75 8.41 -16.06
C LEU A 20 2.39 7.87 -17.43
N LEU A 21 1.15 7.41 -17.57
CA LEU A 21 0.49 7.15 -18.83
C LEU A 21 0.02 8.48 -19.45
N ASP A 22 -0.33 8.46 -20.74
CA ASP A 22 -0.80 9.65 -21.47
C ASP A 22 -2.10 10.23 -20.88
N ASN A 23 -2.89 9.40 -20.19
CA ASN A 23 -4.09 9.80 -19.46
C ASN A 23 -3.82 10.42 -18.08
N GLY A 24 -2.55 10.53 -17.67
CA GLY A 24 -2.14 11.06 -16.37
C GLY A 24 -2.24 10.07 -15.21
N GLU A 25 -2.55 8.80 -15.46
CA GLU A 25 -2.52 7.76 -14.43
C GLU A 25 -1.10 7.18 -14.25
N ILE A 26 -0.85 6.56 -13.10
CA ILE A 26 0.43 5.87 -12.84
C ILE A 26 0.50 4.60 -13.67
N ASP A 27 1.51 4.50 -14.52
CA ASP A 27 1.92 3.27 -15.19
C ASP A 27 2.50 2.30 -14.16
N ARG A 28 1.67 1.33 -13.74
CA ARG A 28 2.06 0.32 -12.74
C ARG A 28 3.16 -0.61 -13.25
N GLN A 29 3.25 -0.86 -14.55
CA GLN A 29 4.31 -1.70 -15.11
C GLN A 29 5.65 -0.98 -15.01
N LYS A 30 5.74 0.27 -15.49
CA LYS A 30 6.98 1.07 -15.38
C LYS A 30 7.38 1.31 -13.93
N LEU A 31 6.44 1.73 -13.09
CA LEU A 31 6.71 1.93 -11.67
C LEU A 31 7.20 0.63 -11.02
N GLY A 32 6.55 -0.49 -11.36
CA GLY A 32 6.97 -1.84 -10.97
C GLY A 32 8.42 -2.13 -11.34
N GLN A 33 8.81 -1.95 -12.60
CA GLN A 33 10.18 -2.18 -13.06
C GLN A 33 11.21 -1.35 -12.28
N ILE A 34 10.88 -0.08 -11.98
CA ILE A 34 11.76 0.82 -11.23
C ILE A 34 11.92 0.39 -9.76
N ILE A 35 10.82 0.01 -9.09
CA ILE A 35 10.89 -0.44 -7.69
C ILE A 35 11.41 -1.87 -7.54
N PHE A 36 11.29 -2.69 -8.58
CA PHE A 36 11.87 -4.03 -8.58
C PHE A 36 13.38 -3.99 -8.82
N SER A 37 13.87 -3.08 -9.66
CA SER A 37 15.29 -2.87 -9.92
C SER A 37 16.05 -2.14 -8.80
N SER A 38 15.39 -1.32 -7.99
CA SER A 38 16.04 -0.59 -6.88
C SER A 38 15.34 -0.81 -5.52
N PRO A 39 16.01 -1.48 -4.56
CA PRO A 39 15.49 -1.65 -3.20
C PRO A 39 15.25 -0.32 -2.47
N GLU A 40 16.06 0.71 -2.76
CA GLU A 40 15.94 2.04 -2.17
C GLU A 40 14.66 2.74 -2.65
N LYS A 41 14.41 2.71 -3.96
CA LYS A 41 13.18 3.25 -4.55
C LYS A 41 11.95 2.50 -4.06
N ARG A 42 12.04 1.17 -3.85
CA ARG A 42 10.97 0.38 -3.23
C ARG A 42 10.66 0.85 -1.81
N LYS A 43 11.69 1.05 -0.97
CA LYS A 43 11.52 1.57 0.40
C LYS A 43 10.87 2.97 0.39
N LEU A 44 11.26 3.83 -0.54
CA LEU A 44 10.68 5.17 -0.69
C LEU A 44 9.20 5.11 -1.11
N LEU A 45 8.85 4.28 -2.11
CA LEU A 45 7.44 4.10 -2.49
C LEU A 45 6.62 3.57 -1.31
N ASN A 46 7.17 2.58 -0.60
CA ASN A 46 6.52 1.99 0.56
C ASN A 46 6.34 3.01 1.68
N SER A 47 7.32 3.87 1.98
CA SER A 47 7.18 4.87 3.04
C SER A 47 6.09 5.92 2.74
N ILE A 48 5.87 6.25 1.46
CA ILE A 48 4.80 7.14 1.01
C ILE A 48 3.43 6.46 1.08
N THR A 49 3.35 5.19 0.69
CA THR A 49 2.08 4.47 0.55
C THR A 49 1.60 3.82 1.86
N HIS A 50 2.49 3.32 2.72
CA HIS A 50 2.12 2.62 3.96
C HIS A 50 1.20 3.44 4.89
N PRO A 51 1.42 4.74 5.15
CA PRO A 51 0.53 5.53 6.00
C PRO A 51 -0.90 5.57 5.48
N GLU A 52 -1.07 5.80 4.17
CA GLU A 52 -2.39 5.85 3.53
C GLU A 52 -3.05 4.47 3.49
N ILE A 53 -2.29 3.42 3.20
CA ILE A 53 -2.79 2.03 3.24
C ILE A 53 -3.27 1.68 4.64
N HIS A 54 -2.50 2.00 5.68
CA HIS A 54 -2.88 1.71 7.07
C HIS A 54 -4.14 2.48 7.48
N LYS A 55 -4.27 3.75 7.04
CA LYS A 55 -5.45 4.57 7.31
C LYS A 55 -6.70 3.98 6.68
N GLU A 56 -6.64 3.60 5.40
CA GLU A 56 -7.79 3.01 4.71
C GLU A 56 -8.14 1.63 5.27
N MET A 57 -7.13 0.82 5.61
CA MET A 57 -7.31 -0.47 6.28
C MET A 57 -8.00 -0.30 7.63
N PHE A 58 -7.56 0.64 8.47
CA PHE A 58 -8.18 0.90 9.78
C PHE A 58 -9.63 1.39 9.64
N LYS A 59 -9.89 2.25 8.66
CA LYS A 59 -11.24 2.73 8.34
C LYS A 59 -12.16 1.57 7.93
N GLN A 60 -11.68 0.64 7.11
CA GLN A 60 -12.45 -0.55 6.72
C GLN A 60 -12.70 -1.47 7.91
N ILE A 61 -11.69 -1.73 8.75
CA ILE A 61 -11.84 -2.52 9.97
C ILE A 61 -12.92 -1.91 10.88
N LEU A 62 -12.86 -0.59 11.10
CA LEU A 62 -13.86 0.11 11.92
C LEU A 62 -15.26 0.04 11.30
N LEU A 63 -15.38 0.18 9.98
CA LEU A 63 -16.65 0.05 9.28
C LEU A 63 -17.27 -1.34 9.47
N TYR A 64 -16.47 -2.40 9.32
CA TYR A 64 -16.94 -3.77 9.53
C TYR A 64 -17.26 -4.05 11.00
N PHE A 65 -16.50 -3.47 11.93
CA PHE A 65 -16.81 -3.55 13.35
C PHE A 65 -18.17 -2.92 13.67
N ILE A 66 -18.45 -1.71 13.16
CA ILE A 66 -19.74 -1.02 13.35
C ILE A 66 -20.89 -1.81 12.73
N LYS A 67 -20.66 -2.48 11.59
CA LYS A 67 -21.65 -3.37 10.97
C LYS A 67 -21.90 -4.68 11.73
N GLY A 68 -21.19 -4.93 12.83
CA GLY A 68 -21.38 -6.11 13.68
C GLY A 68 -20.67 -7.36 13.19
N TYR A 69 -19.72 -7.25 12.26
CA TYR A 69 -18.90 -8.40 11.85
C TYR A 69 -17.95 -8.80 12.98
N ARG A 70 -17.93 -10.09 13.30
CA ARG A 70 -17.12 -10.65 14.38
C ARG A 70 -15.64 -10.85 14.00
N TYR A 71 -15.36 -11.01 12.71
CA TYR A 71 -14.01 -11.24 12.19
C TYR A 71 -13.78 -10.43 10.92
N VAL A 72 -12.55 -9.92 10.76
CA VAL A 72 -12.04 -9.27 9.55
C VAL A 72 -10.77 -9.99 9.16
N ILE A 73 -10.70 -10.46 7.90
CA ILE A 73 -9.51 -11.11 7.35
C ILE A 73 -8.72 -10.06 6.58
N LEU A 74 -7.44 -9.91 6.92
CA LEU A 74 -6.52 -9.02 6.23
C LEU A 74 -5.58 -9.86 5.37
N ASP A 75 -5.69 -9.72 4.05
CA ASP A 75 -4.77 -10.32 3.10
C ASP A 75 -3.54 -9.41 2.93
N VAL A 76 -2.39 -9.84 3.46
CA VAL A 76 -1.15 -9.07 3.49
C VAL A 76 0.00 -9.95 3.00
N PRO A 77 0.37 -9.88 1.71
CA PRO A 77 1.39 -10.75 1.11
C PRO A 77 2.77 -10.66 1.77
N LEU A 78 3.12 -9.49 2.33
CA LEU A 78 4.40 -9.21 2.97
C LEU A 78 4.22 -8.84 4.45
N LEU A 79 3.40 -9.62 5.15
CA LEU A 79 3.02 -9.35 6.54
C LEU A 79 4.26 -9.34 7.47
N PHE A 80 5.18 -10.29 7.27
CA PHE A 80 6.33 -10.49 8.15
C PHE A 80 7.47 -9.50 7.89
N GLU A 81 7.62 -8.99 6.67
CA GLU A 81 8.61 -7.96 6.34
C GLU A 81 8.25 -6.63 7.00
N THR A 82 6.96 -6.35 7.12
CA THR A 82 6.47 -5.07 7.66
C THR A 82 6.60 -5.03 9.19
N ARG A 83 6.55 -6.18 9.89
CA ARG A 83 6.61 -6.38 11.38
C ARG A 83 5.67 -5.54 12.25
N ARG A 84 5.00 -4.54 11.69
CA ARG A 84 4.24 -3.51 12.39
C ARG A 84 2.80 -3.95 12.62
N LEU A 85 2.23 -4.67 11.64
CA LEU A 85 0.84 -5.11 11.64
C LEU A 85 0.61 -6.35 12.50
N THR A 86 1.59 -7.25 12.58
CA THR A 86 1.49 -8.50 13.35
C THR A 86 1.13 -8.29 14.83
N ARG A 87 1.54 -7.15 15.43
CA ARG A 87 1.17 -6.80 16.81
C ARG A 87 -0.31 -6.46 17.01
N PHE A 88 -1.04 -6.18 15.94
CA PHE A 88 -2.45 -5.82 15.98
C PHE A 88 -3.37 -6.96 15.53
N LEU A 89 -2.80 -8.10 15.12
CA LEU A 89 -3.56 -9.28 14.68
C LEU A 89 -3.72 -10.27 15.82
N THR A 90 -4.93 -10.78 16.01
CA THR A 90 -5.19 -11.84 17.00
C THR A 90 -4.74 -13.21 16.51
N HIS A 91 -4.90 -13.49 15.22
CA HIS A 91 -4.50 -14.74 14.58
C HIS A 91 -3.80 -14.43 13.26
N THR A 92 -2.74 -15.17 12.95
CA THR A 92 -2.03 -15.10 11.66
C THR A 92 -2.08 -16.48 11.03
N VAL A 93 -2.57 -16.56 9.79
CA VAL A 93 -2.59 -17.78 8.98
C VAL A 93 -1.67 -17.56 7.80
N VAL A 94 -0.74 -18.49 7.57
CA VAL A 94 0.18 -18.46 6.43
C VAL A 94 -0.18 -19.61 5.50
N VAL A 95 -0.33 -19.31 4.22
CA VAL A 95 -0.55 -20.32 3.18
C VAL A 95 0.78 -20.51 2.45
N TYR A 96 1.26 -21.76 2.41
CA TYR A 96 2.49 -22.18 1.75
C TYR A 96 2.18 -23.01 0.51
#